data_AF-A0A2N2ERN6-F1
#
_entry.id   AF-A0A2N2ERN6-F1
#
_cell.length_a   1.000
_cell.length_b   1.000
_cell.length_c   1.000
_cell.angle_alpha   90.00
_cell.angle_beta   90.00
_cell.angle_gamma   90.00
#
_symmetry.space_group_name_H-M   'P 1'
#
loop_
_entity.id
_entity.type
_entity.pdbx_description
1 polymer ?
#
loop_
_entity_poly.entity_id
_entity_poly.type
_entity_poly.pdbx_seq_one_letter_code
_entity_poly.pdbx_strand_id
1 'polypeptide(L)'
;MEHNKSYETQIKLVASLRELAGAVNSSYASQKEFLIVTLNDMAGYLAELKREQLASAVGRFLARLARGPVAQADITELKVALDKLVASKDFDFICAGLAGSNDLLRDRLARLQPLIMAAEERSGAAGRDPASERLVAEAYRHLQFEALEKEAARFRDEAAENRVLARLRERVAEYCAVYRLPLSPADTLTPFSLSRIDAVTAACYRLLSRLRDNARR
;
A
#
# COMPACT_ATOMS: atom_id res chain seq x y z
N MET A 1 -18.66 15.41 -8.05
CA MET A 1 -17.47 15.99 -7.39
C MET A 1 -16.47 14.93 -6.92
N GLU A 2 -16.90 13.71 -6.56
CA GLU A 2 -16.01 12.64 -6.06
C GLU A 2 -14.97 12.11 -7.06
N HIS A 3 -15.25 12.10 -8.37
CA HIS A 3 -14.30 11.64 -9.39
C HIS A 3 -13.02 12.49 -9.49
N ASN A 4 -13.06 13.76 -9.06
CA ASN A 4 -11.88 14.64 -9.14
C ASN A 4 -10.86 14.35 -8.03
N LYS A 5 -11.34 13.93 -6.85
CA LYS A 5 -10.51 13.68 -5.67
C LYS A 5 -9.66 12.42 -5.80
N SER A 6 -10.24 11.35 -6.33
CA SER A 6 -9.52 10.08 -6.56
C SER A 6 -8.42 10.21 -7.59
N TYR A 7 -8.68 11.00 -8.64
CA TYR A 7 -7.67 11.33 -9.65
C TYR A 7 -6.52 12.15 -9.05
N GLU A 8 -6.82 13.17 -8.23
CA GLU A 8 -5.80 13.96 -7.54
C GLU A 8 -4.92 13.10 -6.62
N THR A 9 -5.51 12.22 -5.82
CA THR A 9 -4.78 11.30 -4.93
C THR A 9 -3.88 10.35 -5.71
N GLN A 10 -4.37 9.84 -6.86
CA GLN A 10 -3.57 9.01 -7.76
C GLN A 10 -2.38 9.77 -8.35
N ILE A 11 -2.57 11.00 -8.80
CA ILE A 11 -1.47 11.84 -9.31
C ILE A 11 -0.41 12.02 -8.23
N LYS A 12 -0.82 12.33 -7.00
CA LYS A 12 0.10 12.50 -5.87
C LYS A 12 0.87 11.22 -5.55
N LEU A 13 0.19 10.06 -5.53
CA LEU A 13 0.83 8.77 -5.33
C LEU A 13 1.87 8.46 -6.41
N VAL A 14 1.53 8.68 -7.69
CA VAL A 14 2.45 8.47 -8.81
C VAL A 14 3.64 9.43 -8.73
N ALA A 15 3.41 10.69 -8.35
CA ALA A 15 4.47 11.67 -8.15
C ALA A 15 5.45 11.23 -7.04
N SER A 16 4.94 10.81 -5.88
CA SER A 16 5.79 10.33 -4.78
C SER A 16 6.53 9.04 -5.13
N LEU A 17 5.91 8.12 -5.88
CA LEU A 17 6.59 6.92 -6.37
C LEU A 17 7.75 7.28 -7.31
N ARG A 18 7.54 8.25 -8.20
CA ARG A 18 8.58 8.76 -9.10
C ARG A 18 9.69 9.47 -8.35
N GLU A 19 9.37 10.23 -7.31
CA GLU A 19 10.37 10.86 -6.44
C GLU A 19 11.22 9.81 -5.73
N LEU A 20 10.59 8.79 -5.15
CA LEU A 20 11.29 7.70 -4.47
C LEU A 20 12.27 6.99 -5.41
N ALA A 21 11.83 6.68 -6.64
CA ALA A 21 12.61 6.03 -7.68
C ALA A 21 13.61 6.97 -8.39
N GLY A 22 13.52 8.28 -8.17
CA GLY A 22 14.32 9.30 -8.85
C GLY A 22 15.53 9.77 -8.05
N ALA A 23 16.04 10.97 -8.38
CA ALA A 23 17.10 11.64 -7.63
C ALA A 23 16.57 12.30 -6.34
N VAL A 24 17.44 12.53 -5.36
CA VAL A 24 17.07 13.24 -4.11
C VAL A 24 16.88 14.71 -4.43
N ASN A 25 15.81 15.31 -3.92
CA ASN A 25 15.69 16.76 -3.92
C ASN A 25 16.67 17.38 -2.91
N SER A 26 17.37 18.45 -3.29
CA SER A 26 18.32 19.17 -2.42
C SER A 26 17.68 19.82 -1.20
N SER A 27 16.36 19.84 -1.09
CA SER A 27 15.62 20.38 0.05
C SER A 27 15.68 19.53 1.32
N TYR A 28 16.09 18.26 1.23
CA TYR A 28 16.17 17.35 2.38
C TYR A 28 17.57 17.35 3.00
N ALA A 29 17.65 17.26 4.32
CA ALA A 29 18.92 17.25 5.06
C ALA A 29 19.67 15.92 4.91
N SER A 30 18.98 14.81 4.61
CA SER A 30 19.59 13.49 4.41
C SER A 30 18.76 12.56 3.50
N GLN A 31 19.39 11.49 3.01
CA GLN A 31 18.68 10.40 2.29
C GLN A 31 17.61 9.75 3.16
N LYS A 32 17.89 9.65 4.47
CA LYS A 32 17.00 9.03 5.45
C LYS A 32 15.73 9.86 5.64
N GLU A 33 15.88 11.17 5.83
CA GLU A 33 14.76 12.09 5.94
C GLU A 33 13.91 12.06 4.67
N PHE A 34 14.54 12.20 3.50
CA PHE A 34 13.88 12.07 2.20
C PHE A 34 13.04 10.79 2.13
N LEU A 35 13.68 9.64 2.40
CA LEU A 35 13.03 8.34 2.28
C LEU A 35 11.83 8.21 3.23
N ILE A 36 11.97 8.65 4.49
CA ILE A 36 10.89 8.58 5.47
C ILE A 36 9.71 9.46 5.06
N VAL A 37 9.98 10.70 4.63
CA VAL A 37 8.93 11.64 4.19
C VAL A 37 8.20 11.06 2.97
N THR A 38 8.92 10.67 1.92
CA THR A 38 8.31 10.13 0.70
C THR A 38 7.51 8.85 0.97
N LEU A 39 8.00 7.94 1.82
CA LEU A 39 7.24 6.73 2.18
C LEU A 39 5.97 7.05 2.99
N ASN A 40 6.01 8.05 3.87
CA ASN A 40 4.84 8.50 4.61
C ASN A 40 3.77 9.09 3.67
N ASP A 41 4.19 9.91 2.71
CA ASP A 41 3.29 10.49 1.71
C ASP A 41 2.66 9.39 0.85
N MET A 42 3.48 8.45 0.33
CA MET A 42 2.99 7.30 -0.43
C MET A 42 1.98 6.46 0.37
N ALA A 43 2.28 6.14 1.63
CA ALA A 43 1.38 5.39 2.49
C ALA A 43 0.06 6.15 2.74
N GLY A 44 0.13 7.47 2.91
CA GLY A 44 -1.04 8.34 3.05
C GLY A 44 -1.92 8.32 1.81
N TYR A 45 -1.34 8.56 0.63
CA TYR A 45 -2.07 8.57 -0.64
C TYR A 45 -2.63 7.19 -1.00
N LEU A 46 -1.89 6.10 -0.76
CA LEU A 46 -2.40 4.73 -0.89
C LEU A 46 -3.61 4.49 0.00
N ALA A 47 -3.53 4.89 1.27
CA ALA A 47 -4.61 4.70 2.22
C ALA A 47 -5.86 5.51 1.84
N GLU A 48 -5.69 6.73 1.34
CA GLU A 48 -6.78 7.54 0.83
C GLU A 48 -7.42 6.92 -0.43
N LEU A 49 -6.61 6.54 -1.41
CA LEU A 49 -7.10 5.96 -2.66
C LEU A 49 -7.85 4.64 -2.43
N LYS A 50 -7.31 3.76 -1.57
CA LYS A 50 -7.98 2.50 -1.21
C LYS A 50 -9.29 2.74 -0.45
N ARG A 51 -9.34 3.73 0.45
CA ARG A 51 -10.59 4.12 1.14
C ARG A 51 -11.64 4.60 0.15
N GLU A 52 -11.26 5.43 -0.81
CA GLU A 52 -12.17 5.92 -1.85
C GLU A 52 -12.67 4.79 -2.76
N GLN A 53 -11.79 3.88 -3.18
CA GLN A 53 -12.17 2.72 -4.00
C GLN A 53 -13.13 1.79 -3.25
N LEU A 54 -12.88 1.54 -1.96
CA LEU A 54 -13.75 0.74 -1.10
C LEU A 54 -15.12 1.41 -0.91
N ALA A 55 -15.13 2.70 -0.57
CA ALA A 55 -16.35 3.47 -0.41
C ALA A 55 -17.18 3.51 -1.71
N SER A 56 -16.52 3.65 -2.85
CA SER A 56 -17.19 3.61 -4.16
C SER A 56 -17.78 2.23 -4.47
N ALA A 57 -17.03 1.15 -4.24
CA ALA A 57 -17.53 -0.21 -4.46
C ALA A 57 -18.73 -0.54 -3.56
N VAL A 58 -18.63 -0.22 -2.27
CA VAL A 58 -19.72 -0.37 -1.29
C VAL A 58 -20.91 0.50 -1.66
N GLY A 59 -20.70 1.77 -2.00
CA GLY A 59 -21.76 2.72 -2.37
C GLY A 59 -22.53 2.26 -3.62
N ARG A 60 -21.83 1.76 -4.65
CA ARG A 60 -22.47 1.19 -5.84
C ARG A 60 -23.33 -0.02 -5.47
N PHE A 61 -22.83 -0.93 -4.65
CA PHE A 61 -23.58 -2.10 -4.22
C PHE A 61 -24.83 -1.71 -3.41
N LEU A 62 -24.69 -0.81 -2.44
CA LEU A 62 -25.81 -0.33 -1.62
C LEU A 62 -26.88 0.39 -2.45
N ALA A 63 -26.47 1.16 -3.47
CA ALA A 63 -27.40 1.81 -4.39
C ALA A 63 -28.19 0.79 -5.24
N ARG A 64 -27.57 -0.33 -5.62
CA ARG A 64 -28.28 -1.43 -6.31
C ARG A 64 -29.24 -2.14 -5.36
N LEU A 65 -28.79 -2.43 -4.14
CA LEU A 65 -29.63 -3.03 -3.09
C LEU A 65 -30.87 -2.18 -2.76
N ALA A 66 -30.74 -0.85 -2.75
CA ALA A 66 -31.86 0.05 -2.50
C ALA A 66 -32.91 0.05 -3.62
N ARG A 67 -32.56 -0.39 -4.83
CA ARG A 67 -33.46 -0.44 -6.00
C ARG A 67 -34.25 -1.76 -6.09
N GLY A 68 -33.94 -2.75 -5.26
CA GLY A 68 -34.60 -4.05 -5.26
C GLY A 68 -33.62 -5.20 -5.10
N PRO A 69 -34.02 -6.43 -5.49
CA PRO A 69 -33.17 -7.60 -5.42
C PRO A 69 -31.87 -7.40 -6.21
N VAL A 70 -30.73 -7.72 -5.59
CA VAL A 70 -29.41 -7.70 -6.22
C VAL A 70 -29.16 -8.97 -7.01
N ALA A 71 -28.55 -8.85 -8.20
CA ALA A 71 -28.18 -9.99 -9.01
C ALA A 71 -26.89 -10.65 -8.49
N GLN A 72 -26.68 -11.92 -8.81
CA GLN A 72 -25.44 -12.62 -8.47
C GLN A 72 -24.19 -11.90 -9.01
N ALA A 73 -24.30 -11.26 -10.17
CA ALA A 73 -23.23 -10.46 -10.75
C ALA A 73 -22.82 -9.26 -9.87
N ASP A 74 -23.78 -8.62 -9.19
CA ASP A 74 -23.51 -7.50 -8.28
C ASP A 74 -22.75 -7.95 -7.04
N ILE A 75 -23.13 -9.12 -6.51
CA ILE A 75 -22.46 -9.75 -5.36
C ILE A 75 -21.04 -10.13 -5.75
N THR A 76 -20.83 -10.72 -6.93
CA THR A 76 -19.50 -11.07 -7.43
C THR A 76 -18.63 -9.82 -7.63
N GLU A 77 -19.18 -8.71 -8.17
CA GLU A 77 -18.44 -7.45 -8.32
C GLU A 77 -17.97 -6.92 -6.96
N LEU A 78 -18.86 -6.88 -5.95
CA LEU A 78 -18.51 -6.45 -4.61
C LEU A 78 -17.44 -7.37 -4.00
N LYS A 79 -17.62 -8.69 -4.10
CA LYS A 79 -16.66 -9.66 -3.57
C LYS A 79 -15.27 -9.46 -4.16
N VAL A 80 -15.16 -9.32 -5.48
CA VAL A 80 -13.88 -9.07 -6.16
C VAL A 80 -13.23 -7.76 -5.68
N ALA A 81 -14.01 -6.73 -5.35
CA ALA A 81 -13.48 -5.50 -4.79
C ALA A 81 -13.00 -5.70 -3.34
N LEU A 82 -13.77 -6.38 -2.50
CA LEU A 82 -13.42 -6.68 -1.11
C LEU A 82 -12.17 -7.55 -1.01
N ASP A 83 -12.07 -8.61 -1.83
CA ASP A 83 -10.91 -9.52 -1.90
C ASP A 83 -9.60 -8.78 -2.21
N LYS A 84 -9.67 -7.61 -2.86
CA LYS A 84 -8.51 -6.80 -3.26
C LYS A 84 -8.21 -5.66 -2.30
N LEU A 85 -9.20 -5.19 -1.56
CA LEU A 85 -9.12 -3.95 -0.79
C LEU A 85 -9.11 -4.17 0.71
N VAL A 86 -9.64 -5.28 1.21
CA VAL A 86 -9.89 -5.53 2.65
C VAL A 86 -9.05 -6.72 3.13
N ALA A 87 -8.70 -6.74 4.42
CA ALA A 87 -7.92 -7.82 5.02
C ALA A 87 -8.77 -9.10 5.11
N SER A 88 -8.15 -10.28 5.03
CA SER A 88 -8.86 -11.57 5.05
C SER A 88 -9.70 -11.74 6.33
N LYS A 89 -9.17 -11.28 7.47
CA LYS A 89 -9.86 -11.31 8.78
C LYS A 89 -11.14 -10.47 8.81
N ASP A 90 -11.14 -9.34 8.12
CA ASP A 90 -12.30 -8.45 8.04
C ASP A 90 -13.33 -9.01 7.05
N PHE A 91 -12.86 -9.71 6.00
CA PHE A 91 -13.71 -10.40 5.04
C PHE A 91 -14.50 -11.56 5.68
N ASP A 92 -13.86 -12.37 6.52
CA ASP A 92 -14.51 -13.49 7.23
C ASP A 92 -15.62 -12.99 8.16
N PHE A 93 -15.40 -11.87 8.84
CA PHE A 93 -16.40 -11.21 9.68
C PHE A 93 -17.64 -10.77 8.89
N ILE A 94 -17.46 -10.30 7.64
CA ILE A 94 -18.57 -9.90 6.77
C ILE A 94 -19.30 -11.14 6.25
N CYS A 95 -18.59 -12.14 5.76
CA CYS A 95 -19.19 -13.32 5.13
C CYS A 95 -20.07 -14.10 6.11
N ALA A 96 -19.64 -14.22 7.37
CA ALA A 96 -20.46 -14.80 8.44
C ALA A 96 -21.69 -13.93 8.78
N GLY A 97 -21.69 -12.65 8.39
CA GLY A 97 -22.71 -11.64 8.69
C GLY A 97 -23.54 -11.15 7.49
N LEU A 98 -23.51 -11.82 6.33
CA LEU A 98 -24.39 -11.40 5.21
C LEU A 98 -25.86 -11.83 5.40
N ALA A 99 -26.17 -12.61 6.44
CA ALA A 99 -27.54 -12.85 6.89
C ALA A 99 -28.03 -11.67 7.76
N GLY A 100 -29.10 -11.00 7.35
CA GLY A 100 -29.69 -9.89 8.12
C GLY A 100 -30.57 -8.95 7.30
N SER A 101 -31.06 -7.87 7.94
CA SER A 101 -31.77 -6.79 7.28
C SER A 101 -30.82 -5.92 6.43
N ASN A 102 -31.38 -5.18 5.46
CA ASN A 102 -30.62 -4.25 4.62
C ASN A 102 -29.87 -3.19 5.44
N ASP A 103 -30.42 -2.77 6.59
CA ASP A 103 -29.78 -1.79 7.48
C ASP A 103 -28.55 -2.39 8.18
N LEU A 104 -28.64 -3.63 8.65
CA LEU A 104 -27.49 -4.32 9.25
C LEU A 104 -26.36 -4.52 8.23
N LEU A 105 -26.70 -4.83 6.99
CA LEU A 105 -25.74 -4.95 5.90
C LEU A 105 -25.06 -3.61 5.60
N ARG A 106 -25.84 -2.52 5.56
CA ARG A 106 -25.32 -1.16 5.37
C ARG A 106 -24.34 -0.78 6.48
N ASP A 107 -24.71 -1.01 7.74
CA ASP A 107 -23.85 -0.70 8.89
C ASP A 107 -22.55 -1.50 8.87
N ARG A 108 -22.61 -2.79 8.50
CA ARG A 108 -21.42 -3.64 8.37
C ARG A 108 -20.50 -3.15 7.26
N LEU A 109 -21.04 -2.87 6.07
CA LEU A 109 -20.26 -2.40 4.94
C LEU A 109 -19.66 -1.01 5.18
N ALA A 110 -20.34 -0.14 5.94
CA ALA A 110 -19.83 1.19 6.30
C ALA A 110 -18.63 1.16 7.25
N ARG A 111 -18.45 0.08 8.01
CA ARG A 111 -17.32 -0.07 8.96
C ARG A 111 -16.06 -0.61 8.32
N LEU A 112 -16.12 -1.02 7.06
CA LEU A 112 -14.97 -1.61 6.38
C LEU A 112 -13.83 -0.63 6.24
N GLN A 113 -12.63 -1.12 6.59
CA GLN A 113 -11.39 -0.40 6.38
C GLN A 113 -10.57 -1.14 5.33
N PRO A 114 -9.87 -0.41 4.45
CA PRO A 114 -8.98 -1.05 3.52
C PRO A 114 -7.75 -1.60 4.24
N LEU A 115 -7.23 -2.71 3.72
CA LEU A 115 -5.95 -3.28 4.09
C LEU A 115 -4.82 -2.37 3.57
N ILE A 116 -3.99 -1.88 4.50
CA ILE A 116 -2.80 -1.06 4.22
C ILE A 116 -1.57 -1.77 4.76
N MET A 117 -0.78 -2.40 3.89
CA MET A 117 0.38 -3.22 4.29
C MET A 117 1.44 -2.38 5.00
N ALA A 118 1.66 -1.15 4.51
CA ALA A 118 2.57 -0.20 5.13
C ALA A 118 2.20 0.13 6.60
N ALA A 119 0.90 0.16 6.93
CA ALA A 119 0.44 0.42 8.29
C ALA A 119 0.68 -0.79 9.22
N GLU A 120 0.50 -2.02 8.71
CA GLU A 120 0.83 -3.25 9.45
C GLU A 120 2.34 -3.34 9.76
N GLU A 121 3.19 -2.91 8.82
CA GLU A 121 4.64 -2.84 9.06
C GLU A 121 5.01 -1.80 10.11
N ARG A 122 4.47 -0.58 10.01
CA ARG A 122 4.77 0.51 10.95
C ARG A 122 4.33 0.22 12.37
N SER A 123 3.19 -0.44 12.55
CA SER A 123 2.63 -0.77 13.86
C SER A 123 3.33 -1.97 14.52
N GLY A 124 4.05 -2.79 13.75
CA GLY A 124 4.62 -4.03 14.26
C GLY A 124 3.56 -5.01 14.78
N ALA A 125 2.32 -4.88 14.31
CA ALA A 125 1.18 -5.61 14.85
C ALA A 125 1.38 -7.14 14.77
N ALA A 126 1.09 -7.83 15.88
CA ALA A 126 0.96 -9.28 15.89
C ALA A 126 -0.31 -9.67 15.11
N GLY A 127 -0.21 -10.69 14.24
CA GLY A 127 -1.35 -11.15 13.43
C GLY A 127 -1.57 -10.34 12.14
N ARG A 128 -0.48 -10.09 11.40
CA ARG A 128 -0.53 -9.54 10.03
C ARG A 128 -1.33 -10.44 9.10
N ASP A 129 -2.00 -9.84 8.13
CA ASP A 129 -2.71 -10.60 7.12
C ASP A 129 -1.73 -11.50 6.32
N PRO A 130 -1.96 -12.83 6.22
CA PRO A 130 -1.02 -13.75 5.57
C PRO A 130 -0.78 -13.45 4.08
N ALA A 131 -1.80 -12.97 3.37
CA ALA A 131 -1.65 -12.61 1.96
C ALA A 131 -0.79 -11.36 1.79
N SER A 132 -0.95 -10.40 2.70
CA SER A 132 -0.10 -9.21 2.81
C SER A 132 1.34 -9.58 3.12
N GLU A 133 1.58 -10.41 4.13
CA GLU A 133 2.93 -10.87 4.48
C GLU A 133 3.63 -11.55 3.29
N ARG A 134 2.90 -12.37 2.54
CA ARG A 134 3.43 -13.02 1.33
C ARG A 134 3.87 -11.99 0.27
N LEU A 135 3.05 -10.97 0.02
CA LEU A 135 3.36 -9.92 -0.96
C LEU A 135 4.52 -9.04 -0.52
N VAL A 136 4.57 -8.67 0.76
CA VAL A 136 5.70 -7.91 1.32
C VAL A 136 6.98 -8.73 1.25
N ALA A 137 6.95 -10.01 1.62
CA ALA A 137 8.11 -10.90 1.53
C ALA A 137 8.58 -11.13 0.07
N GLU A 138 7.65 -11.22 -0.88
CA GLU A 138 7.96 -11.25 -2.31
C GLU A 138 8.67 -9.96 -2.75
N ALA A 139 8.10 -8.79 -2.43
CA ALA A 139 8.72 -7.49 -2.74
C ALA A 139 10.10 -7.36 -2.10
N TYR A 140 10.24 -7.77 -0.84
CA TYR A 140 11.49 -7.74 -0.09
C TYR A 140 12.61 -8.54 -0.76
N ARG A 141 12.28 -9.75 -1.23
CA ARG A 141 13.20 -10.62 -1.96
C ARG A 141 13.54 -10.08 -3.35
N HIS A 142 12.56 -9.59 -4.09
CA HIS A 142 12.78 -8.98 -5.41
C HIS A 142 13.67 -7.74 -5.33
N LEU A 143 13.46 -6.91 -4.31
CA LEU A 143 14.31 -5.74 -4.00
C LEU A 143 15.64 -6.14 -3.35
N GLN A 144 15.88 -7.44 -3.13
CA GLN A 144 17.09 -7.99 -2.52
C GLN A 144 17.46 -7.33 -1.18
N PHE A 145 16.48 -6.87 -0.40
CA PHE A 145 16.71 -6.06 0.80
C PHE A 145 17.52 -6.79 1.88
N GLU A 146 17.49 -8.13 1.90
CA GLU A 146 18.38 -8.95 2.73
C GLU A 146 19.87 -8.66 2.47
N ALA A 147 20.26 -8.36 1.23
CA ALA A 147 21.63 -8.00 0.89
C ALA A 147 21.98 -6.60 1.41
N LEU A 148 21.03 -5.66 1.39
CA LEU A 148 21.23 -4.32 1.95
C LEU A 148 21.32 -4.36 3.47
N GLU A 149 20.56 -5.22 4.14
CA GLU A 149 20.69 -5.43 5.59
C GLU A 149 22.09 -5.93 5.97
N LYS A 150 22.64 -6.89 5.20
CA LYS A 150 23.99 -7.41 5.42
C LYS A 150 25.07 -6.36 5.17
N GLU A 151 24.89 -5.52 4.15
CA GLU A 151 25.77 -4.38 3.90
C GLU A 151 25.67 -3.36 5.03
N ALA A 152 24.46 -3.11 5.52
CA ALA A 152 24.17 -2.19 6.60
C ALA A 152 24.72 -2.60 7.96
N ALA A 153 24.80 -3.90 8.25
CA ALA A 153 25.44 -4.39 9.46
C ALA A 153 26.93 -3.98 9.57
N ARG A 154 27.53 -3.49 8.47
CA ARG A 154 28.91 -2.99 8.43
C ARG A 154 29.00 -1.47 8.49
N PHE A 155 27.88 -0.76 8.70
CA PHE A 155 27.89 0.71 8.83
C PHE A 155 28.84 1.15 9.92
N ARG A 156 29.70 2.11 9.58
CA ARG A 156 30.60 2.76 10.54
C ARG A 156 30.46 4.28 10.53
N ASP A 157 29.73 4.83 9.55
CA ASP A 157 29.52 6.26 9.37
C ASP A 157 28.25 6.55 8.55
N GLU A 158 27.85 7.83 8.54
CA GLU A 158 26.68 8.35 7.82
C GLU A 158 26.81 8.22 6.29
N ALA A 159 28.04 8.26 5.76
CA ALA A 159 28.29 8.09 4.33
C ALA A 159 27.93 6.66 3.86
N ALA A 160 28.20 5.65 4.68
CA ALA A 160 27.81 4.27 4.41
C ALA A 160 26.29 4.09 4.48
N GLU A 161 25.62 4.71 5.46
CA GLU A 161 24.15 4.71 5.54
C GLU A 161 23.54 5.32 4.27
N ASN A 162 24.01 6.50 3.86
CA ASN A 162 23.55 7.17 2.65
C ASN A 162 23.73 6.32 1.38
N ARG A 163 24.82 5.56 1.25
CA ARG A 163 25.03 4.64 0.11
C ARG A 163 24.01 3.51 0.06
N VAL A 164 23.69 2.90 1.21
CA VAL A 164 22.69 1.83 1.26
C VAL A 164 21.28 2.36 0.97
N LEU A 165 20.95 3.55 1.48
CA LEU A 165 19.67 4.20 1.19
C LEU A 165 19.55 4.62 -0.28
N ALA A 166 20.64 5.05 -0.92
CA ALA A 166 20.66 5.29 -2.37
C ALA A 166 20.41 3.98 -3.16
N ARG A 167 21.09 2.88 -2.82
CA ARG A 167 20.87 1.58 -3.46
C ARG A 167 19.46 1.03 -3.25
N LEU A 168 18.86 1.26 -2.09
CA LEU A 168 17.46 0.92 -1.84
C LEU A 168 16.57 1.56 -2.91
N ARG A 169 16.77 2.85 -3.17
CA ARG A 169 15.98 3.61 -4.16
C ARG A 169 16.21 3.15 -5.59
N GLU A 170 17.46 2.86 -5.96
CA GLU A 170 17.79 2.27 -7.27
C GLU A 170 17.01 0.97 -7.48
N ARG A 171 16.97 0.09 -6.48
CA ARG A 171 16.22 -1.18 -6.56
C ARG A 171 14.71 -0.97 -6.61
N VAL A 172 14.18 0.04 -5.92
CA VAL A 172 12.77 0.42 -6.05
C VAL A 172 12.47 0.91 -7.47
N ALA A 173 13.36 1.69 -8.08
CA ALA A 173 13.21 2.14 -9.46
C ALA A 173 13.20 0.96 -10.45
N GLU A 174 14.14 0.01 -10.29
CA GLU A 174 14.18 -1.22 -11.07
C GLU A 174 12.89 -2.05 -10.90
N TYR A 175 12.39 -2.19 -9.67
CA TYR A 175 11.14 -2.88 -9.40
C TYR A 175 9.96 -2.21 -10.10
N CYS A 176 9.88 -0.87 -10.07
CA CYS A 176 8.85 -0.12 -10.78
C CYS A 176 8.89 -0.40 -12.29
N ALA A 177 10.08 -0.47 -12.87
CA ALA A 177 10.25 -0.80 -14.28
C ALA A 177 9.81 -2.23 -14.62
N VAL A 178 10.23 -3.23 -13.81
CA VAL A 178 9.90 -4.65 -14.01
C VAL A 178 8.39 -4.88 -13.97
N TYR A 179 7.70 -4.30 -12.99
CA TYR A 179 6.25 -4.44 -12.84
C TYR A 179 5.43 -3.44 -13.66
N ARG A 180 6.10 -2.63 -14.50
CA ARG A 180 5.49 -1.57 -15.32
C ARG A 180 4.54 -0.69 -14.50
N LEU A 181 5.00 -0.30 -13.31
CA LEU A 181 4.22 0.59 -12.46
C LEU A 181 4.08 1.95 -13.17
N PRO A 182 2.87 2.52 -13.20
CA PRO A 182 2.65 3.78 -13.88
C PRO A 182 3.43 4.89 -13.18
N LEU A 183 4.24 5.60 -13.96
CA LEU A 183 5.04 6.75 -13.52
C LEU A 183 4.55 8.07 -14.14
N SER A 184 3.58 8.00 -15.06
CA SER A 184 2.90 9.18 -15.60
C SER A 184 1.61 9.45 -14.83
N PRO A 185 1.31 10.72 -14.48
CA PRO A 185 0.02 11.12 -13.91
C PRO A 185 -1.20 10.72 -14.76
N ALA A 186 -1.02 10.54 -16.07
CA ALA A 186 -2.07 10.15 -17.00
C ALA A 186 -2.37 8.64 -17.00
N ASP A 187 -1.50 7.82 -16.42
CA ASP A 187 -1.67 6.37 -16.41
C ASP A 187 -2.64 5.95 -15.31
N THR A 188 -3.54 5.00 -15.62
CA THR A 188 -4.50 4.45 -14.65
C THR A 188 -3.84 3.43 -13.73
N LEU A 189 -3.91 3.66 -12.41
CA LEU A 189 -3.49 2.67 -11.41
C LEU A 189 -4.47 1.49 -11.35
N THR A 190 -4.03 0.34 -11.86
CA THR A 190 -4.79 -0.90 -11.72
C THR A 190 -4.75 -1.42 -10.28
N PRO A 191 -5.71 -2.26 -9.85
CA PRO A 191 -5.64 -2.91 -8.53
C PRO A 191 -4.35 -3.70 -8.32
N PHE A 192 -3.81 -4.30 -9.38
CA PHE A 192 -2.52 -4.98 -9.34
C PHE A 192 -1.38 -3.99 -9.03
N SER A 193 -1.31 -2.86 -9.74
CA SER A 193 -0.32 -1.81 -9.51
C SER A 193 -0.39 -1.27 -8.06
N LEU A 194 -1.60 -1.03 -7.54
CA LEU A 194 -1.78 -0.56 -6.16
C LEU A 194 -1.28 -1.57 -5.11
N SER A 195 -1.57 -2.85 -5.31
CA SER A 195 -1.08 -3.92 -4.44
C SER A 195 0.45 -3.98 -4.43
N ARG A 196 1.09 -3.81 -5.60
CA ARG A 196 2.55 -3.79 -5.74
C ARG A 196 3.19 -2.56 -5.11
N ILE A 197 2.60 -1.38 -5.27
CA ILE A 197 3.09 -0.14 -4.65
C ILE A 197 2.99 -0.25 -3.12
N ASP A 198 1.89 -0.78 -2.57
CA ASP A 198 1.73 -0.98 -1.12
C ASP A 198 2.76 -2.00 -0.58
N ALA A 199 2.96 -3.12 -1.29
CA ALA A 199 3.95 -4.13 -0.91
C ALA A 199 5.39 -3.58 -0.89
N VAL A 200 5.77 -2.77 -1.89
CA VAL A 200 7.08 -2.10 -1.92
C VAL A 200 7.21 -1.09 -0.79
N THR A 201 6.18 -0.28 -0.56
CA THR A 201 6.16 0.72 0.52
C THR A 201 6.34 0.03 1.88
N ALA A 202 5.63 -1.06 2.11
CA ALA A 202 5.76 -1.91 3.30
C ALA A 202 7.15 -2.54 3.41
N ALA A 203 7.71 -3.09 2.32
CA ALA A 203 9.05 -3.65 2.31
C ALA A 203 10.12 -2.59 2.68
N CYS A 204 9.96 -1.35 2.23
CA CYS A 204 10.83 -0.24 2.61
C CYS A 204 10.74 0.09 4.09
N TYR A 205 9.53 0.15 4.67
CA TYR A 205 9.37 0.31 6.13
C TYR A 205 9.99 -0.84 6.92
N ARG A 206 9.82 -2.07 6.45
CA ARG A 206 10.42 -3.26 7.06
C ARG A 206 11.95 -3.13 7.08
N LEU A 207 12.57 -2.77 5.95
CA LEU A 207 14.01 -2.55 5.88
C LEU A 207 14.45 -1.43 6.83
N LEU A 208 13.77 -0.28 6.82
CA LEU A 208 14.07 0.83 7.74
C LEU A 208 14.03 0.42 9.21
N SER A 209 13.06 -0.41 9.60
CA SER A 209 13.01 -0.95 10.98
C SER A 209 14.22 -1.82 11.28
N ARG A 210 14.61 -2.71 10.36
CA ARG A 210 15.80 -3.58 10.52
C ARG A 210 17.09 -2.78 10.62
N LEU A 211 17.25 -1.76 9.80
CA LEU A 211 18.41 -0.85 9.83
C LEU A 211 18.51 -0.13 11.18
N ARG A 212 17.39 0.36 11.71
CA ARG A 212 17.33 1.00 13.02
C ARG A 212 17.70 0.05 14.16
N ASP A 213 17.23 -1.20 14.10
CA ASP A 213 17.50 -2.20 15.12
C ASP A 213 18.98 -2.63 15.11
N ASN A 214 19.60 -2.70 13.93
CA ASN A 214 21.04 -2.97 13.78
C ASN A 214 21.91 -1.82 14.30
N ALA A 215 21.50 -0.57 14.13
CA ALA A 215 22.24 0.58 14.65
C ALA A 215 22.23 0.71 16.18
N ARG A 216 21.34 -0.02 16.87
CA ARG A 216 21.23 -0.03 18.34
C ARG A 216 22.00 -1.18 19.00
N ARG A 217 22.56 -2.10 18.21
CA ARG A 217 23.36 -3.24 18.69
C ARG A 217 24.84 -2.92 18.61
#